data_AF-A0A2V7AFI1-F1
#
_entry.id   AF-A0A2V7AFI1-F1
#
_cell.length_a   1.000
_cell.length_b   1.000
_cell.length_c   1.000
_cell.angle_alpha   90.00
_cell.angle_beta   90.00
_cell.angle_gamma   90.00
#
_symmetry.space_group_name_H-M   'P 1'
#
loop_
_entity.id
_entity.type
_entity.pdbx_description
1 polymer ?
#
loop_
_entity_poly.entity_id
_entity_poly.type
_entity_poly.pdbx_seq_one_letter_code
_entity_poly.pdbx_strand_id
1 'polypeptide(L)'
;MPVRRRVARNIWTSSAPSAFAAHWRWFFKKICTAPQPTSRPRSRARCRPPAMDMWAPISSLRVNIAATIPLCYCVVMDPFAIPSTFTTTFALEYGVSEVDMRRLYENAKRDQWNATRDIPWADAPSPDGRVIADELVDIYGSPLWDRLPEADRVALNRHVAAWRLSVLMHGEQGAMLACSQMVDIVQGADAKFFQATQVMDEARHNEVLSRYITDRLDGLKYPMPANERDIFDSILSESRWYLKTIALQLVAETFAVSLFKMMSESARDPVLGTVCKRILQDESRHMGFGMLSLPKVVSEASEAERRELEDYTCFALEKTLLGFFPLEAYQDAGFSPAQIDEAKRYRRETAASNDYAPFRKYFKRDLHGSMVANLARLGLLTDRVRPRLQKLGVTLPAS
;
A
#
# COMPACT_ATOMS: atom_id res chain seq x y z
N MET A 1 -24.01 -19.10 -44.92
CA MET A 1 -24.72 -18.02 -45.67
C MET A 1 -25.25 -18.61 -46.98
N PRO A 2 -26.36 -18.14 -47.59
CA PRO A 2 -27.11 -16.87 -47.39
C PRO A 2 -28.56 -17.11 -46.88
N VAL A 3 -29.26 -16.24 -46.10
CA VAL A 3 -29.65 -14.81 -46.20
C VAL A 3 -30.88 -14.55 -47.12
N ARG A 4 -32.02 -14.17 -46.49
CA ARG A 4 -33.00 -13.07 -46.80
C ARG A 4 -34.52 -13.39 -46.91
N ARG A 5 -35.25 -12.84 -45.91
CA ARG A 5 -36.40 -11.89 -45.95
C ARG A 5 -37.79 -12.26 -46.51
N ARG A 6 -38.82 -12.06 -45.66
CA ARG A 6 -40.03 -11.17 -45.77
C ARG A 6 -40.83 -11.35 -44.46
N VAL A 7 -41.10 -10.38 -43.58
CA VAL A 7 -41.79 -9.07 -43.63
C VAL A 7 -43.25 -9.12 -44.06
N ALA A 8 -44.16 -9.03 -43.08
CA ALA A 8 -45.46 -8.33 -43.06
C ALA A 8 -46.13 -8.63 -41.70
N ARG A 9 -46.91 -7.80 -41.01
CA ARG A 9 -47.28 -6.37 -41.05
C ARG A 9 -48.07 -6.20 -39.74
N ASN A 10 -47.91 -5.08 -39.04
CA ASN A 10 -49.02 -4.33 -38.48
C ASN A 10 -48.49 -2.94 -38.08
N ILE A 11 -48.86 -1.96 -38.89
CA ILE A 11 -48.69 -0.53 -38.68
C ILE A 11 -50.11 0.05 -38.66
N TRP A 12 -50.24 1.20 -37.99
CA TRP A 12 -51.36 2.15 -37.89
C TRP A 12 -52.25 1.89 -36.67
N THR A 13 -52.37 2.78 -35.66
CA THR A 13 -52.11 4.24 -35.57
C THR A 13 -52.19 4.71 -34.11
N SER A 14 -51.23 5.54 -33.68
CA SER A 14 -51.56 6.77 -32.94
C SER A 14 -50.41 7.76 -33.07
N SER A 15 -50.70 8.81 -33.82
CA SER A 15 -49.89 9.98 -34.13
C SER A 15 -50.06 11.04 -33.04
N ALA A 16 -48.98 11.38 -32.32
CA ALA A 16 -48.81 12.67 -31.66
C ALA A 16 -47.31 12.97 -31.44
N PRO A 17 -46.76 14.06 -32.02
CA PRO A 17 -45.38 14.47 -31.79
C PRO A 17 -45.33 15.44 -30.59
N SER A 18 -44.67 15.08 -29.48
CA SER A 18 -44.07 16.04 -28.50
C SER A 18 -43.67 15.49 -27.11
N ALA A 19 -43.70 14.19 -26.81
CA ALA A 19 -43.41 13.72 -25.44
C ALA A 19 -41.91 13.62 -25.06
N PHE A 20 -40.96 13.74 -26.00
CA PHE A 20 -39.53 13.52 -25.71
C PHE A 20 -38.76 14.80 -25.28
N ALA A 21 -39.37 15.99 -25.42
CA ALA A 21 -38.68 17.27 -25.23
C ALA A 21 -38.89 17.92 -23.85
N ALA A 22 -39.86 17.47 -23.04
CA ALA A 22 -40.22 18.14 -21.79
C ALA A 22 -39.32 17.74 -20.60
N HIS A 23 -38.91 16.47 -20.50
CA HIS A 23 -38.10 15.97 -19.38
C HIS A 23 -36.67 16.52 -19.41
N TRP A 24 -36.07 16.61 -20.60
CA TRP A 24 -34.71 17.16 -20.77
C TRP A 24 -34.62 18.67 -20.56
N ARG A 25 -35.67 19.43 -20.88
CA ARG A 25 -35.68 20.89 -20.64
C ARG A 25 -35.68 21.25 -19.15
N TRP A 26 -36.27 20.42 -18.30
CA TRP A 26 -36.23 20.64 -16.84
C TRP A 26 -34.84 20.36 -16.25
N PHE A 27 -34.18 19.30 -16.75
CA PHE A 27 -32.83 18.91 -16.31
C PHE A 27 -31.77 19.97 -16.65
N PHE A 28 -31.80 20.55 -17.86
CA PHE A 28 -30.88 21.63 -18.24
C PHE A 28 -31.19 22.98 -17.57
N LYS A 29 -32.46 23.27 -17.23
CA LYS A 29 -32.83 24.52 -16.56
C LYS A 29 -32.27 24.59 -15.13
N LYS A 30 -32.17 23.45 -14.41
CA LYS A 30 -31.60 23.42 -13.05
C LYS A 30 -30.09 23.71 -13.00
N ILE A 31 -29.34 23.37 -14.05
CA ILE A 31 -27.91 23.69 -14.15
C ILE A 31 -27.70 25.17 -14.51
N CYS A 32 -28.59 25.76 -15.32
CA CYS A 32 -28.45 27.13 -15.81
C CYS A 32 -29.13 28.23 -14.96
N THR A 33 -29.89 27.90 -13.91
CA THR A 33 -30.59 28.89 -13.07
C THR A 33 -30.32 28.79 -11.58
N ALA A 34 -29.27 28.07 -11.15
CA ALA A 34 -28.80 28.16 -9.78
C ALA A 34 -28.18 29.57 -9.56
N PRO A 35 -28.65 30.37 -8.58
CA PRO A 35 -28.03 31.65 -8.30
C PRO A 35 -26.59 31.42 -7.80
N GLN A 36 -25.61 31.92 -8.55
CA GLN A 36 -24.24 32.03 -8.07
C GLN A 36 -24.18 33.10 -6.98
N PRO A 37 -23.37 32.93 -5.91
CA PRO A 37 -23.09 34.03 -4.99
C PRO A 37 -22.39 35.16 -5.75
N THR A 38 -23.11 36.26 -5.97
CA THR A 38 -22.61 37.46 -6.64
C THR A 38 -21.82 38.33 -5.66
N SER A 39 -20.51 38.16 -5.62
CA SER A 39 -19.59 39.24 -5.24
C SER A 39 -18.68 39.52 -6.43
N ARG A 40 -18.73 40.74 -6.96
CA ARG A 40 -18.04 41.17 -8.19
C ARG A 40 -16.51 40.99 -8.12
N PRO A 41 -15.85 40.65 -9.24
CA PRO A 41 -14.40 40.60 -9.34
C PRO A 41 -13.81 42.02 -9.42
N ARG A 42 -12.83 42.35 -8.56
CA ARG A 42 -11.98 43.53 -8.79
C ARG A 42 -10.92 43.18 -9.82
N SER A 43 -10.95 43.88 -10.95
CA SER A 43 -9.97 43.78 -12.03
C SER A 43 -8.64 44.41 -11.64
N ARG A 44 -7.57 43.60 -11.70
CA ARG A 44 -6.19 43.94 -12.12
C ARG A 44 -5.30 42.72 -11.87
N ALA A 45 -5.29 41.80 -12.83
CA ALA A 45 -4.25 40.77 -12.88
C ALA A 45 -2.98 41.40 -13.48
N ARG A 46 -2.02 41.76 -12.63
CA ARG A 46 -0.60 41.83 -13.01
C ARG A 46 0.03 40.51 -12.58
N CYS A 47 0.86 39.96 -13.46
CA CYS A 47 1.64 38.76 -13.24
C CYS A 47 2.45 38.82 -11.92
N ARG A 48 2.60 37.63 -11.31
CA ARG A 48 3.41 37.21 -10.14
C ARG A 48 2.59 37.01 -8.85
N PRO A 49 2.64 35.80 -8.24
CA PRO A 49 2.05 35.58 -6.92
C PRO A 49 2.83 36.35 -5.85
N PRO A 50 2.16 36.94 -4.84
CA PRO A 50 2.83 37.66 -3.77
C PRO A 50 3.52 36.69 -2.81
N ALA A 51 4.72 37.06 -2.38
CA ALA A 51 5.46 36.42 -1.31
C ALA A 51 4.61 36.39 -0.03
N MET A 52 4.46 35.22 0.59
CA MET A 52 3.99 35.13 1.96
C MET A 52 5.20 35.22 2.88
N ASP A 53 5.23 36.29 3.68
CA ASP A 53 6.22 36.57 4.71
C ASP A 53 6.24 35.46 5.77
N MET A 54 7.35 34.73 5.82
CA MET A 54 7.72 33.93 6.99
C MET A 54 8.08 34.87 8.14
N TRP A 55 7.37 34.73 9.25
CA TRP A 55 7.84 35.24 10.54
C TRP A 55 9.05 34.40 10.99
N ALA A 56 10.23 35.02 10.92
CA ALA A 56 11.47 34.52 11.52
C ALA A 56 11.47 34.79 13.03
N PRO A 57 11.96 33.87 13.88
CA PRO A 57 12.38 34.22 15.22
C PRO A 57 13.74 34.91 15.20
N ILE A 58 13.81 35.98 15.99
CA ILE A 58 14.96 36.86 16.20
C ILE A 58 16.11 36.08 16.83
N SER A 59 17.32 36.35 16.32
CA SER A 59 18.59 35.81 16.77
C SER A 59 18.93 36.20 18.21
N SER A 60 19.43 35.24 18.98
CA SER A 60 20.39 35.51 20.04
C SER A 60 21.52 34.51 19.95
N LEU A 61 22.74 35.04 19.85
CA LEU A 61 23.99 34.28 19.78
C LEU A 61 24.15 33.37 21.00
N ARG A 62 24.66 32.14 20.78
CA ARG A 62 25.90 31.66 21.42
C ARG A 62 26.40 30.30 20.87
N VAL A 63 27.63 30.39 20.36
CA VAL A 63 28.75 29.41 20.36
C VAL A 63 28.62 28.12 19.54
N ASN A 64 29.39 28.13 18.44
CA ASN A 64 29.81 27.00 17.62
C ASN A 64 30.48 25.87 18.43
N ILE A 65 30.05 24.64 18.20
CA ILE A 65 30.96 23.51 17.97
C ILE A 65 30.50 22.83 16.68
N ALA A 66 31.36 22.87 15.67
CA ALA A 66 31.09 22.43 14.33
C ALA A 66 31.17 20.89 14.21
N ALA A 67 30.11 20.31 13.65
CA ALA A 67 30.15 19.14 12.79
C ALA A 67 28.92 19.21 11.88
N THR A 68 28.98 20.05 10.85
CA THR A 68 27.94 20.13 9.82
C THR A 68 28.06 18.91 8.92
N ILE A 69 27.49 17.78 9.34
CA ILE A 69 27.14 16.69 8.44
C ILE A 69 25.98 17.22 7.59
N PRO A 70 26.03 17.14 6.25
CA PRO A 70 24.91 17.58 5.42
C PRO A 70 23.70 16.66 5.67
N LEU A 71 22.82 17.08 6.58
CA LEU A 71 21.43 16.62 6.67
C LEU A 71 20.71 17.12 5.42
N CYS A 72 20.66 16.32 4.36
CA CYS A 72 19.56 16.25 3.38
C CYS A 72 20.01 15.48 2.13
N TYR A 73 19.65 14.21 2.04
CA TYR A 73 19.10 13.70 0.79
C TYR A 73 17.58 13.80 0.91
N CYS A 74 17.02 14.96 0.59
CA CYS A 74 15.70 14.94 -0.05
C CYS A 74 15.94 14.26 -1.39
N VAL A 75 15.89 12.93 -1.45
CA VAL A 75 15.90 12.22 -2.72
C VAL A 75 14.69 12.75 -3.48
N VAL A 76 14.94 13.56 -4.52
CA VAL A 76 13.91 13.93 -5.46
C VAL A 76 13.52 12.64 -6.16
N MET A 77 12.42 12.05 -5.72
CA MET A 77 11.85 10.88 -6.37
C MET A 77 11.12 11.37 -7.60
N ASP A 78 11.81 11.33 -8.74
CA ASP A 78 11.21 11.71 -10.00
C ASP A 78 10.00 10.81 -10.29
N PRO A 79 8.86 11.39 -10.74
CA PRO A 79 7.74 10.59 -11.22
C PRO A 79 8.20 9.65 -12.33
N PHE A 80 7.85 8.38 -12.21
CA PHE A 80 8.09 7.39 -13.25
C PHE A 80 6.77 6.84 -13.78
N ALA A 81 6.74 6.52 -15.07
CA ALA A 81 5.55 6.01 -15.73
C ALA A 81 5.58 4.48 -15.81
N ILE A 82 4.47 3.84 -15.47
CA ILE A 82 4.23 2.41 -15.72
C ILE A 82 3.13 2.31 -16.79
N PRO A 83 3.47 1.99 -18.05
CA PRO A 83 2.47 1.80 -19.09
C PRO A 83 1.54 0.63 -18.73
N SER A 84 0.23 0.84 -18.83
CA SER A 84 -0.78 -0.19 -18.59
C SER A 84 -1.91 -0.09 -19.60
N THR A 85 -2.46 -1.24 -20.00
CA THR A 85 -3.64 -1.33 -20.86
C THR A 85 -4.60 -2.32 -20.22
N PHE A 86 -5.85 -1.93 -20.00
CA PHE A 86 -6.89 -2.81 -19.49
C PHE A 86 -8.25 -2.45 -20.07
N THR A 87 -9.19 -3.38 -19.99
CA THR A 87 -10.56 -3.17 -20.46
C THR A 87 -11.43 -2.69 -19.31
N THR A 88 -12.08 -1.54 -19.52
CA THR A 88 -13.05 -1.02 -18.56
C THR A 88 -14.35 -1.81 -18.60
N THR A 89 -14.73 -2.36 -17.44
CA THR A 89 -16.01 -3.02 -17.27
C THR A 89 -17.03 -2.01 -16.75
N PHE A 90 -17.86 -1.48 -17.65
CA PHE A 90 -18.97 -0.61 -17.27
C PHE A 90 -20.24 -1.43 -17.04
N ALA A 91 -20.52 -1.75 -15.77
CA ALA A 91 -21.69 -2.54 -15.37
C ALA A 91 -22.91 -1.64 -15.12
N LEU A 92 -24.07 -1.99 -15.68
CA LEU A 92 -25.34 -1.28 -15.50
C LEU A 92 -26.31 -2.02 -14.56
N GLU A 93 -25.84 -3.11 -13.95
CA GLU A 93 -26.56 -3.91 -12.98
C GLU A 93 -26.14 -3.49 -11.58
N TYR A 94 -27.09 -2.93 -10.82
CA TYR A 94 -26.84 -2.35 -9.49
C TYR A 94 -27.45 -3.16 -8.34
N GLY A 95 -28.08 -4.30 -8.65
CA GLY A 95 -28.56 -5.24 -7.65
C GLY A 95 -27.40 -5.85 -6.86
N VAL A 96 -27.71 -6.42 -5.69
CA VAL A 96 -26.74 -7.22 -4.94
C VAL A 96 -26.65 -8.59 -5.60
N SER A 97 -25.48 -8.94 -6.11
CA SER A 97 -25.18 -10.25 -6.69
C SER A 97 -24.24 -11.07 -5.80
N GLU A 98 -23.38 -10.39 -5.03
CA GLU A 98 -22.37 -11.00 -4.15
C GLU A 98 -22.57 -10.49 -2.72
N VAL A 99 -23.41 -11.18 -1.95
CA VAL A 99 -23.86 -10.74 -0.61
C VAL A 99 -22.69 -10.59 0.37
N ASP A 100 -21.69 -11.46 0.31
CA ASP A 100 -20.53 -11.40 1.20
C ASP A 100 -19.59 -10.24 0.83
N MET A 101 -19.40 -9.96 -0.47
CA MET A 101 -18.68 -8.75 -0.93
C MET A 101 -19.41 -7.48 -0.50
N ARG A 102 -20.74 -7.45 -0.63
CA ARG A 102 -21.56 -6.32 -0.15
C ARG A 102 -21.39 -6.12 1.35
N ARG A 103 -21.30 -7.20 2.13
CA ARG A 103 -21.07 -7.11 3.58
C ARG A 103 -19.70 -6.50 3.90
N LEU A 104 -18.65 -6.87 3.17
CA LEU A 104 -17.34 -6.24 3.33
C LEU A 104 -17.40 -4.73 3.06
N TYR A 105 -18.11 -4.31 2.02
CA TYR A 105 -18.34 -2.90 1.72
C TYR A 105 -19.11 -2.16 2.84
N GLU A 106 -20.18 -2.75 3.38
CA GLU A 106 -20.92 -2.15 4.50
C GLU A 106 -20.07 -2.04 5.77
N ASN A 107 -19.25 -3.06 6.06
CA ASN A 107 -18.30 -3.01 7.17
C ASN A 107 -17.26 -1.91 6.97
N ALA A 108 -16.68 -1.80 5.76
CA ALA A 108 -15.69 -0.78 5.43
C ALA A 108 -16.24 0.63 5.63
N LYS A 109 -17.49 0.90 5.23
CA LYS A 109 -18.16 2.20 5.47
C LYS A 109 -18.37 2.49 6.94
N ARG A 110 -18.84 1.50 7.71
CA ARG A 110 -19.10 1.65 9.15
C ARG A 110 -17.83 1.99 9.92
N ASP A 111 -16.73 1.32 9.57
CA ASP A 111 -15.48 1.35 10.35
C ASP A 111 -14.49 2.43 9.87
N GLN A 112 -14.97 3.39 9.08
CA GLN A 112 -14.16 4.52 8.61
C GLN A 112 -13.63 5.39 9.76
N TRP A 113 -12.38 5.83 9.62
CA TRP A 113 -11.71 6.76 10.54
C TRP A 113 -11.06 7.92 9.79
N ASN A 114 -10.69 8.98 10.51
CA ASN A 114 -10.13 10.20 9.95
C ASN A 114 -8.70 10.42 10.47
N ALA A 115 -7.74 10.55 9.56
CA ALA A 115 -6.33 10.75 9.87
C ALA A 115 -6.07 11.95 10.80
N THR A 116 -6.77 13.07 10.58
CA THR A 116 -6.55 14.31 11.36
C THR A 116 -7.15 14.21 12.76
N ARG A 117 -8.32 13.59 12.90
CA ARG A 117 -9.07 13.54 14.16
C ARG A 117 -8.71 12.33 15.04
N ASP A 118 -8.55 11.15 14.44
CA ASP A 118 -8.53 9.88 15.17
C ASP A 118 -7.11 9.35 15.46
N ILE A 119 -6.08 10.11 15.06
CA ILE A 119 -4.67 9.89 15.42
C ILE A 119 -4.22 11.01 16.37
N PRO A 120 -3.61 10.68 17.52
CA PRO A 120 -3.20 11.67 18.53
C PRO A 120 -1.85 12.31 18.19
N TRP A 121 -1.79 13.08 17.09
CA TRP A 121 -0.55 13.67 16.58
C TRP A 121 0.25 14.53 17.59
N ALA A 122 -0.42 15.07 18.60
CA ALA A 122 0.18 15.92 19.63
C ALA A 122 0.85 15.14 20.77
N ASP A 123 0.70 13.81 20.83
CA ASP A 123 1.34 13.00 21.88
C ASP A 123 2.86 13.12 21.82
N ALA A 124 3.49 13.19 22.99
CA ALA A 124 4.94 13.32 23.10
C ALA A 124 5.65 12.12 22.44
N PRO A 125 6.80 12.32 21.79
CA PRO A 125 7.63 11.22 21.33
C PRO A 125 8.17 10.42 22.53
N SER A 126 8.79 9.28 22.24
CA SER A 126 9.45 8.46 23.26
C SER A 126 10.53 9.27 24.02
N PRO A 127 10.68 9.09 25.35
CA PRO A 127 11.69 9.83 26.12
C PRO A 127 13.13 9.53 25.73
N ASP A 128 13.39 8.35 25.15
CA ASP A 128 14.71 7.89 24.71
C ASP A 128 15.00 8.16 23.23
N GLY A 129 14.09 8.85 22.53
CA GLY A 129 14.21 9.20 21.11
C GLY A 129 14.04 8.05 20.12
N ARG A 130 13.81 6.81 20.61
CA ARG A 130 13.62 5.63 19.75
C ARG A 130 12.22 5.61 19.16
N VAL A 131 12.10 5.17 17.92
CA VAL A 131 10.81 5.08 17.23
C VAL A 131 10.21 3.69 17.41
N ILE A 132 11.08 2.68 17.36
CA ILE A 132 10.78 1.25 17.51
C ILE A 132 11.77 0.61 18.51
N ALA A 133 11.50 -0.62 18.92
CA ALA A 133 12.43 -1.41 19.72
C ALA A 133 13.73 -1.71 18.93
N ASP A 134 14.90 -1.61 19.59
CA ASP A 134 16.21 -1.76 18.94
C ASP A 134 16.42 -3.15 18.34
N GLU A 135 15.72 -4.16 18.83
CA GLU A 135 15.68 -5.53 18.31
C GLU A 135 15.25 -5.59 16.83
N LEU A 136 14.64 -4.52 16.30
CA LEU A 136 14.31 -4.37 14.89
C LEU A 136 15.42 -3.77 14.03
N VAL A 137 16.54 -3.35 14.60
CA VAL A 137 17.76 -2.95 13.89
C VAL A 137 18.56 -4.19 13.49
N ASP A 138 19.04 -4.27 12.25
CA ASP A 138 19.63 -5.52 11.70
C ASP A 138 20.89 -6.00 12.41
N ILE A 139 21.62 -5.08 13.03
CA ILE A 139 22.87 -5.38 13.74
C ILE A 139 22.68 -5.52 15.25
N TYR A 140 21.46 -5.41 15.78
CA TYR A 140 21.21 -5.52 17.20
C TYR A 140 21.77 -6.84 17.76
N GLY A 141 22.53 -6.76 18.85
CA GLY A 141 23.19 -7.92 19.48
C GLY A 141 24.48 -8.37 18.80
N SER A 142 24.94 -7.66 17.75
CA SER A 142 26.25 -7.91 17.14
C SER A 142 27.38 -7.11 17.85
N PRO A 143 28.64 -7.55 17.71
CA PRO A 143 29.78 -6.75 18.16
C PRO A 143 29.86 -5.35 17.51
N LEU A 144 29.30 -5.18 16.31
CA LEU A 144 29.21 -3.88 15.66
C LEU A 144 28.25 -2.95 16.42
N TRP A 145 27.10 -3.45 16.83
CA TRP A 145 26.12 -2.71 17.64
C TRP A 145 26.67 -2.36 19.03
N ASP A 146 27.33 -3.30 19.68
CA ASP A 146 27.88 -3.10 21.03
C ASP A 146 28.92 -1.97 21.08
N ARG A 147 29.63 -1.74 19.97
CA ARG A 147 30.61 -0.65 19.81
C ARG A 147 29.99 0.71 19.52
N LEU A 148 28.71 0.79 19.14
CA LEU A 148 28.06 2.08 18.86
C LEU A 148 27.81 2.86 20.15
N PRO A 149 28.18 4.15 20.20
CA PRO A 149 27.67 5.09 21.19
C PRO A 149 26.14 5.09 21.24
N GLU A 150 25.57 5.40 22.41
CA GLU A 150 24.11 5.41 22.61
C GLU A 150 23.40 6.36 21.64
N ALA A 151 23.98 7.53 21.37
CA ALA A 151 23.43 8.49 20.41
C ALA A 151 23.35 7.89 18.99
N ASP A 152 24.36 7.12 18.58
CA ASP A 152 24.42 6.50 17.25
C ASP A 152 23.42 5.33 17.14
N ARG A 153 23.16 4.61 18.26
CA ARG A 153 22.10 3.59 18.32
C ARG A 153 20.72 4.21 18.13
N VAL A 154 20.43 5.32 18.80
CA VAL A 154 19.17 6.06 18.65
C VAL A 154 19.03 6.63 17.23
N ALA A 155 20.09 7.21 16.68
CA ALA A 155 20.09 7.71 15.31
C ALA A 155 19.82 6.58 14.30
N LEU A 156 20.53 5.46 14.41
CA LEU A 156 20.32 4.30 13.54
C LEU A 156 18.89 3.72 13.68
N ASN A 157 18.33 3.69 14.90
CA ASN A 157 16.95 3.29 15.13
C ASN A 157 15.97 4.17 14.33
N ARG A 158 16.12 5.50 14.40
CA ARG A 158 15.31 6.46 13.65
C ARG A 158 15.43 6.26 12.15
N HIS A 159 16.66 6.09 11.62
CA HIS A 159 16.90 5.85 10.20
C HIS A 159 16.27 4.52 9.72
N VAL A 160 16.41 3.44 10.48
CA VAL A 160 15.81 2.14 10.13
C VAL A 160 14.28 2.21 10.20
N ALA A 161 13.71 2.89 11.19
CA ALA A 161 12.25 3.08 11.28
C ALA A 161 11.72 3.90 10.10
N ALA A 162 12.38 5.02 9.78
CA ALA A 162 12.07 5.87 8.63
C ALA A 162 12.12 5.10 7.31
N TRP A 163 13.13 4.24 7.14
CA TRP A 163 13.26 3.38 5.96
C TRP A 163 12.10 2.41 5.83
N ARG A 164 11.73 1.71 6.92
CA ARG A 164 10.59 0.77 6.93
C ARG A 164 9.27 1.47 6.62
N LEU A 165 9.05 2.63 7.20
CA LEU A 165 7.84 3.42 6.97
C LEU A 165 7.80 4.00 5.56
N SER A 166 8.94 4.33 4.97
CA SER A 166 9.02 4.74 3.57
C SER A 166 8.61 3.61 2.63
N VAL A 167 9.10 2.39 2.86
CA VAL A 167 8.66 1.20 2.11
C VAL A 167 7.16 0.99 2.23
N LEU A 168 6.62 0.98 3.46
CA LEU A 168 5.17 0.85 3.65
C LEU A 168 4.40 1.97 2.91
N MET A 169 4.83 3.22 3.03
CA MET A 169 4.20 4.35 2.34
C MET A 169 4.17 4.16 0.81
N HIS A 170 5.28 3.71 0.21
CA HIS A 170 5.35 3.40 -1.22
C HIS A 170 4.44 2.22 -1.59
N GLY A 171 4.40 1.19 -0.74
CA GLY A 171 3.48 0.07 -0.82
C GLY A 171 2.02 0.51 -0.86
N GLU A 172 1.60 1.35 0.08
CA GLU A 172 0.22 1.87 0.13
C GLU A 172 -0.12 2.72 -1.10
N GLN A 173 0.84 3.50 -1.60
CA GLN A 173 0.63 4.23 -2.85
C GLN A 173 0.40 3.29 -4.03
N GLY A 174 1.22 2.24 -4.13
CA GLY A 174 1.07 1.22 -5.17
C GLY A 174 -0.24 0.45 -5.06
N ALA A 175 -0.64 0.08 -3.84
CA ALA A 175 -1.91 -0.57 -3.55
C ALA A 175 -3.11 0.33 -3.91
N MET A 176 -3.06 1.62 -3.57
CA MET A 176 -4.05 2.62 -3.97
C MET A 176 -4.24 2.65 -5.50
N LEU A 177 -3.14 2.70 -6.26
CA LEU A 177 -3.19 2.70 -7.72
C LEU A 177 -3.75 1.39 -8.27
N ALA A 178 -3.30 0.25 -7.74
CA ALA A 178 -3.79 -1.06 -8.16
C ALA A 178 -5.29 -1.22 -7.89
N CYS A 179 -5.77 -0.84 -6.69
CA CYS A 179 -7.18 -0.86 -6.34
C CYS A 179 -8.00 0.10 -7.23
N SER A 180 -7.43 1.25 -7.63
CA SER A 180 -8.09 2.17 -8.55
C SER A 180 -8.32 1.55 -9.94
N GLN A 181 -7.34 0.79 -10.44
CA GLN A 181 -7.49 0.00 -11.67
C GLN A 181 -8.48 -1.15 -11.46
N MET A 182 -8.47 -1.78 -10.28
CA MET A 182 -9.42 -2.85 -9.93
C MET A 182 -10.87 -2.37 -10.02
N VAL A 183 -11.19 -1.15 -9.55
CA VAL A 183 -12.53 -0.55 -9.69
C VAL A 183 -12.98 -0.50 -11.15
N ASP A 184 -12.05 -0.27 -12.08
CA ASP A 184 -12.32 -0.18 -13.51
C ASP A 184 -12.56 -1.57 -14.13
N ILE A 185 -11.71 -2.55 -13.79
CA ILE A 185 -11.65 -3.86 -14.48
C ILE A 185 -12.58 -4.93 -13.91
N VAL A 186 -12.83 -4.96 -12.59
CA VAL A 186 -13.62 -6.05 -11.97
C VAL A 186 -15.09 -6.01 -12.41
N GLN A 187 -15.73 -7.18 -12.41
CA GLN A 187 -17.13 -7.34 -12.79
C GLN A 187 -18.06 -7.27 -11.57
N GLY A 188 -19.26 -6.73 -11.76
CA GLY A 188 -20.29 -6.63 -10.72
C GLY A 188 -20.15 -5.41 -9.81
N ALA A 189 -21.28 -4.85 -9.39
CA ALA A 189 -21.31 -3.65 -8.56
C ALA A 189 -20.69 -3.88 -7.17
N ASP A 190 -20.90 -5.05 -6.56
CA ASP A 190 -20.42 -5.35 -5.20
C ASP A 190 -18.88 -5.39 -5.12
N ALA A 191 -18.23 -6.00 -6.12
CA ALA A 191 -16.77 -6.00 -6.23
C ALA A 191 -16.22 -4.59 -6.43
N LYS A 192 -16.84 -3.78 -7.30
CA LYS A 192 -16.44 -2.38 -7.53
C LYS A 192 -16.62 -1.52 -6.28
N PHE A 193 -17.70 -1.71 -5.53
CA PHE A 193 -17.95 -0.99 -4.28
C PHE A 193 -16.91 -1.32 -3.21
N PHE A 194 -16.58 -2.60 -3.06
CA PHE A 194 -15.50 -3.00 -2.16
C PHE A 194 -14.15 -2.39 -2.58
N GLN A 195 -13.79 -2.51 -3.85
CA GLN A 195 -12.53 -1.97 -4.36
C GLN A 195 -12.45 -0.44 -4.19
N ALA A 196 -13.57 0.27 -4.36
CA ALA A 196 -13.64 1.71 -4.11
C ALA A 196 -13.41 2.06 -2.63
N THR A 197 -13.85 1.22 -1.68
CA THR A 197 -13.51 1.43 -0.26
C THR A 197 -12.05 1.17 0.01
N GLN A 198 -11.44 0.17 -0.63
CA GLN A 198 -10.02 -0.09 -0.46
C GLN A 198 -9.16 1.05 -1.02
N VAL A 199 -9.51 1.65 -2.17
CA VAL A 199 -8.83 2.86 -2.68
C VAL A 199 -8.82 3.99 -1.64
N MET A 200 -9.92 4.19 -0.92
CA MET A 200 -10.02 5.20 0.13
C MET A 200 -9.12 4.84 1.32
N ASP A 201 -9.12 3.57 1.73
CA ASP A 201 -8.28 3.08 2.82
C ASP A 201 -6.80 3.31 2.49
N GLU A 202 -6.32 2.89 1.31
CA GLU A 202 -4.89 3.01 0.95
C GLU A 202 -4.47 4.47 0.78
N ALA A 203 -5.37 5.33 0.29
CA ALA A 203 -5.13 6.77 0.24
C ALA A 203 -4.91 7.35 1.64
N ARG A 204 -5.72 6.93 2.62
CA ARG A 204 -5.58 7.35 4.01
C ARG A 204 -4.33 6.76 4.65
N HIS A 205 -3.99 5.51 4.37
CA HIS A 205 -2.76 4.88 4.89
C HIS A 205 -1.52 5.63 4.38
N ASN A 206 -1.49 5.96 3.08
CA ASN A 206 -0.45 6.77 2.49
C ASN A 206 -0.39 8.18 3.12
N GLU A 207 -1.53 8.84 3.36
CA GLU A 207 -1.61 10.13 4.05
C GLU A 207 -0.97 10.08 5.44
N VAL A 208 -1.37 9.11 6.27
CA VAL A 208 -0.88 9.03 7.66
C VAL A 208 0.59 8.65 7.72
N LEU A 209 1.07 7.76 6.85
CA LEU A 209 2.48 7.37 6.81
C LEU A 209 3.36 8.54 6.34
N SER A 210 2.94 9.24 5.28
CA SER A 210 3.65 10.42 4.78
C SER A 210 3.72 11.51 5.85
N ARG A 211 2.60 11.79 6.53
CA ARG A 211 2.55 12.75 7.63
C ARG A 211 3.41 12.31 8.82
N TYR A 212 3.36 11.05 9.22
CA TYR A 212 4.19 10.55 10.31
C TYR A 212 5.69 10.73 10.01
N ILE A 213 6.13 10.39 8.80
CA ILE A 213 7.52 10.59 8.39
C ILE A 213 7.90 12.07 8.41
N THR A 214 7.04 12.96 7.89
CA THR A 214 7.29 14.40 7.89
C THR A 214 7.33 14.99 9.30
N ASP A 215 6.33 14.71 10.13
CA ASP A 215 6.12 15.39 11.41
C ASP A 215 6.95 14.77 12.56
N ARG A 216 7.22 13.45 12.51
CA ARG A 216 7.84 12.69 13.63
C ARG A 216 9.27 12.25 13.35
N LEU A 217 9.64 12.16 12.07
CA LEU A 217 10.95 11.70 11.62
C LEU A 217 11.69 12.75 10.79
N ASP A 218 11.36 14.02 10.97
CA ASP A 218 12.04 15.16 10.35
C ASP A 218 12.09 15.08 8.82
N GLY A 219 11.12 14.40 8.20
CA GLY A 219 11.08 14.19 6.76
C GLY A 219 12.09 13.18 6.21
N LEU A 220 12.69 12.33 7.05
CA LEU A 220 13.58 11.24 6.62
C LEU A 220 12.84 10.24 5.72
N LYS A 221 12.96 10.42 4.40
CA LYS A 221 12.31 9.59 3.37
C LYS A 221 13.34 8.81 2.58
N TYR A 222 13.08 7.52 2.38
CA TYR A 222 13.95 6.60 1.65
C TYR A 222 13.33 6.15 0.32
N PRO A 223 14.16 5.80 -0.68
CA PRO A 223 13.68 5.35 -1.98
C PRO A 223 13.01 3.97 -1.89
N MET A 224 12.08 3.73 -2.81
CA MET A 224 11.45 2.43 -3.02
C MET A 224 12.52 1.37 -3.38
N PRO A 225 12.60 0.23 -2.66
CA PRO A 225 13.53 -0.83 -2.96
C PRO A 225 13.22 -1.51 -4.32
N ALA A 226 14.26 -2.04 -4.97
CA ALA A 226 14.13 -2.64 -6.30
C ALA A 226 13.10 -3.79 -6.37
N ASN A 227 13.06 -4.69 -5.38
CA ASN A 227 12.07 -5.78 -5.40
C ASN A 227 10.63 -5.28 -5.24
N GLU A 228 10.41 -4.19 -4.48
CA GLU A 228 9.09 -3.58 -4.33
C GLU A 228 8.67 -2.91 -5.64
N ARG A 229 9.61 -2.20 -6.30
CA ARG A 229 9.41 -1.67 -7.64
C ARG A 229 9.01 -2.77 -8.63
N ASP A 230 9.74 -3.88 -8.66
CA ASP A 230 9.44 -5.00 -9.57
C ASP A 230 8.02 -5.57 -9.33
N ILE A 231 7.58 -5.64 -8.06
CA ILE A 231 6.22 -6.08 -7.71
C ILE A 231 5.20 -5.09 -8.25
N PHE A 232 5.34 -3.80 -7.98
CA PHE A 232 4.35 -2.82 -8.42
C PHE A 232 4.38 -2.54 -9.92
N ASP A 233 5.54 -2.62 -10.57
CA ASP A 233 5.63 -2.60 -12.03
C ASP A 233 4.83 -3.78 -12.61
N SER A 234 4.96 -4.97 -12.02
CA SER A 234 4.18 -6.15 -12.44
C SER A 234 2.68 -6.01 -12.16
N ILE A 235 2.31 -5.57 -10.95
CA ILE A 235 0.91 -5.41 -10.56
C ILE A 235 0.25 -4.36 -11.45
N LEU A 236 0.85 -3.17 -11.62
CA LEU A 236 0.22 -2.05 -12.30
C LEU A 236 0.20 -2.20 -13.82
N SER A 237 1.13 -2.96 -14.41
CA SER A 237 1.13 -3.29 -15.84
C SER A 237 0.22 -4.48 -16.21
N GLU A 238 -0.10 -5.37 -15.27
CA GLU A 238 -1.03 -6.47 -15.50
C GLU A 238 -2.43 -5.93 -15.86
N SER A 239 -3.19 -6.62 -16.69
CA SER A 239 -4.55 -6.22 -17.11
C SER A 239 -5.63 -7.10 -16.48
N ARG A 240 -5.25 -8.30 -16.05
CA ARG A 240 -6.14 -9.34 -15.53
C ARG A 240 -6.29 -9.18 -14.03
N TRP A 241 -7.51 -8.89 -13.60
CA TRP A 241 -7.85 -8.59 -12.21
C TRP A 241 -7.45 -9.71 -11.24
N TYR A 242 -7.56 -10.97 -11.64
CA TYR A 242 -7.29 -12.11 -10.75
C TYR A 242 -5.80 -12.29 -10.47
N LEU A 243 -4.92 -12.03 -11.45
CA LEU A 243 -3.46 -12.03 -11.23
C LEU A 243 -3.06 -10.86 -10.33
N LYS A 244 -3.55 -9.65 -10.61
CA LYS A 244 -3.35 -8.49 -9.72
C LYS A 244 -3.78 -8.81 -8.29
N THR A 245 -4.94 -9.45 -8.11
CA THR A 245 -5.48 -9.83 -6.80
C THR A 245 -4.55 -10.81 -6.09
N ILE A 246 -3.95 -11.77 -6.79
CA ILE A 246 -2.97 -12.67 -6.20
C ILE A 246 -1.73 -11.90 -5.73
N ALA A 247 -1.13 -11.07 -6.58
CA ALA A 247 0.10 -10.37 -6.20
C ALA A 247 -0.16 -9.33 -5.09
N LEU A 248 -1.23 -8.55 -5.20
CA LEU A 248 -1.56 -7.51 -4.23
C LEU A 248 -2.13 -8.10 -2.93
N GLN A 249 -3.31 -8.72 -3.00
CA GLN A 249 -4.10 -9.07 -1.82
C GLN A 249 -3.52 -10.30 -1.11
N LEU A 250 -3.12 -11.32 -1.88
CA LEU A 250 -2.64 -12.55 -1.28
C LEU A 250 -1.19 -12.42 -0.79
N VAL A 251 -0.33 -11.73 -1.54
CA VAL A 251 1.10 -11.67 -1.24
C VAL A 251 1.50 -10.33 -0.59
N ALA A 252 1.36 -9.21 -1.29
CA ALA A 252 1.86 -7.92 -0.81
C ALA A 252 1.16 -7.47 0.49
N GLU A 253 -0.17 -7.58 0.58
CA GLU A 253 -0.92 -7.23 1.79
C GLU A 253 -0.59 -8.18 2.95
N THR A 254 -0.51 -9.50 2.73
CA THR A 254 -0.09 -10.43 3.80
C THR A 254 1.26 -10.03 4.40
N PHE A 255 2.17 -9.52 3.57
CA PHE A 255 3.44 -8.97 4.00
C PHE A 255 3.29 -7.62 4.72
N ALA A 256 2.51 -6.68 4.17
CA ALA A 256 2.22 -5.38 4.78
C ALA A 256 1.57 -5.52 6.16
N VAL A 257 0.52 -6.33 6.31
CA VAL A 257 -0.14 -6.64 7.59
C VAL A 257 0.86 -7.14 8.62
N SER A 258 1.75 -8.05 8.21
CA SER A 258 2.76 -8.59 9.12
C SER A 258 3.73 -7.48 9.56
N LEU A 259 4.14 -6.60 8.64
CA LEU A 259 5.04 -5.49 8.93
C LEU A 259 4.37 -4.46 9.85
N PHE A 260 3.11 -4.08 9.59
CA PHE A 260 2.36 -3.18 10.46
C PHE A 260 2.17 -3.77 11.85
N LYS A 261 1.92 -5.08 11.99
CA LYS A 261 1.90 -5.76 13.30
C LYS A 261 3.24 -5.63 14.01
N MET A 262 4.34 -5.96 13.32
CA MET A 262 5.69 -5.81 13.88
C MET A 262 5.97 -4.36 14.33
N MET A 263 5.65 -3.37 13.50
CA MET A 263 5.84 -1.96 13.80
C MET A 263 4.95 -1.53 14.97
N SER A 264 3.69 -1.99 15.02
CA SER A 264 2.76 -1.69 16.12
C SER A 264 3.22 -2.28 17.46
N GLU A 265 3.72 -3.51 17.47
CA GLU A 265 4.10 -4.22 18.69
C GLU A 265 5.46 -3.77 19.24
N SER A 266 6.32 -3.25 18.36
CA SER A 266 7.63 -2.72 18.72
C SER A 266 7.65 -1.20 18.89
N ALA A 267 6.54 -0.50 18.62
CA ALA A 267 6.47 0.95 18.66
C ALA A 267 6.88 1.50 20.04
N ARG A 268 7.87 2.40 20.03
CA ARG A 268 8.26 3.21 21.18
C ARG A 268 7.58 4.57 21.14
N ASP A 269 7.35 5.11 19.93
CA ASP A 269 6.49 6.28 19.72
C ASP A 269 5.00 5.87 19.81
N PRO A 270 4.23 6.41 20.76
CA PRO A 270 2.81 6.07 20.91
C PRO A 270 1.97 6.45 19.68
N VAL A 271 2.36 7.49 18.94
CA VAL A 271 1.67 7.89 17.70
C VAL A 271 1.84 6.83 16.63
N LEU A 272 3.05 6.27 16.46
CA LEU A 272 3.30 5.17 15.53
C LEU A 272 2.44 3.95 15.87
N GLY A 273 2.40 3.59 17.15
CA GLY A 273 1.57 2.48 17.63
C GLY A 273 0.09 2.68 17.29
N THR A 274 -0.41 3.93 17.37
CA THR A 274 -1.79 4.24 17.00
C THR A 274 -2.01 4.20 15.49
N VAL A 275 -1.09 4.77 14.69
CA VAL A 275 -1.13 4.72 13.23
C VAL A 275 -1.20 3.28 12.73
N CYS A 276 -0.30 2.40 13.18
CA CYS A 276 -0.29 1.00 12.76
C CYS A 276 -1.56 0.26 13.17
N LYS A 277 -2.11 0.49 14.38
CA LYS A 277 -3.37 -0.13 14.82
C LYS A 277 -4.56 0.28 13.95
N ARG A 278 -4.62 1.54 13.54
CA ARG A 278 -5.69 2.05 12.67
C ARG A 278 -5.59 1.47 11.27
N ILE A 279 -4.40 1.39 10.70
CA ILE A 279 -4.16 0.71 9.42
C ILE A 279 -4.57 -0.76 9.53
N LEU A 280 -4.11 -1.49 10.55
CA LEU A 280 -4.45 -2.91 10.75
C LEU A 280 -5.95 -3.20 10.92
N GLN A 281 -6.72 -2.23 11.41
CA GLN A 281 -8.18 -2.33 11.46
C GLN A 281 -8.76 -2.43 10.03
N ASP A 282 -8.17 -1.70 9.09
CA ASP A 282 -8.55 -1.74 7.67
C ASP A 282 -8.05 -2.98 6.97
N GLU A 283 -6.79 -3.35 7.16
CA GLU A 283 -6.19 -4.53 6.55
C GLU A 283 -6.96 -5.84 6.81
N SER A 284 -7.67 -5.91 7.93
CA SER A 284 -8.45 -7.09 8.32
C SER A 284 -9.53 -7.48 7.29
N ARG A 285 -9.97 -6.54 6.44
CA ARG A 285 -11.00 -6.76 5.40
C ARG A 285 -10.45 -6.94 3.99
N HIS A 286 -9.26 -6.43 3.67
CA HIS A 286 -8.70 -6.43 2.30
C HIS A 286 -8.55 -7.84 1.75
N MET A 287 -7.90 -8.73 2.51
CA MET A 287 -7.81 -10.17 2.23
C MET A 287 -9.16 -10.85 1.91
N GLY A 288 -10.27 -10.32 2.46
CA GLY A 288 -11.62 -10.81 2.22
C GLY A 288 -11.98 -10.82 0.73
N PHE A 289 -11.52 -9.83 -0.04
CA PHE A 289 -11.77 -9.80 -1.49
C PHE A 289 -11.12 -10.99 -2.17
N GLY A 290 -9.81 -11.19 -1.99
CA GLY A 290 -9.10 -12.31 -2.58
C GLY A 290 -9.71 -13.67 -2.19
N MET A 291 -10.13 -13.82 -0.94
CA MET A 291 -10.76 -15.06 -0.44
C MET A 291 -12.16 -15.32 -1.01
N LEU A 292 -12.89 -14.29 -1.44
CA LEU A 292 -14.22 -14.44 -2.02
C LEU A 292 -14.18 -14.51 -3.55
N SER A 293 -13.26 -13.79 -4.21
CA SER A 293 -13.22 -13.68 -5.67
C SER A 293 -12.37 -14.73 -6.37
N LEU A 294 -11.27 -15.17 -5.76
CA LEU A 294 -10.33 -16.10 -6.42
C LEU A 294 -10.73 -17.58 -6.43
N PRO A 295 -11.46 -18.15 -5.46
CA PRO A 295 -11.70 -19.60 -5.43
C PRO A 295 -12.29 -20.16 -6.72
N LYS A 296 -13.30 -19.47 -7.28
CA LYS A 296 -13.93 -19.88 -8.55
C LYS A 296 -12.94 -19.84 -9.70
N VAL A 297 -12.15 -18.75 -9.81
CA VAL A 297 -11.11 -18.58 -10.83
C VAL A 297 -10.09 -19.72 -10.75
N VAL A 298 -9.61 -20.06 -9.56
CA VAL A 298 -8.63 -21.14 -9.39
C VAL A 298 -9.23 -22.51 -9.69
N SER A 299 -10.49 -22.77 -9.28
CA SER A 299 -11.14 -24.07 -9.48
C SER A 299 -11.53 -24.34 -10.93
N GLU A 300 -11.83 -23.30 -11.70
CA GLU A 300 -12.27 -23.41 -13.10
C GLU A 300 -11.12 -23.21 -14.10
N ALA A 301 -9.91 -22.90 -13.62
CA ALA A 301 -8.75 -22.69 -14.46
C ALA A 301 -8.39 -23.94 -15.28
N SER A 302 -8.21 -23.76 -16.59
CA SER A 302 -7.55 -24.75 -17.44
C SER A 302 -6.14 -25.04 -16.95
N GLU A 303 -5.52 -26.13 -17.44
CA GLU A 303 -4.14 -26.43 -17.07
C GLU A 303 -3.20 -25.26 -17.38
N ALA A 304 -3.32 -24.63 -18.55
CA ALA A 304 -2.49 -23.49 -18.94
C ALA A 304 -2.69 -22.28 -18.02
N GLU A 305 -3.95 -21.93 -17.71
CA GLU A 305 -4.25 -20.82 -16.79
C GLU A 305 -3.74 -21.12 -15.38
N ARG A 306 -3.91 -22.35 -14.90
CA ARG A 306 -3.40 -22.75 -13.59
C ARG A 306 -1.88 -22.62 -13.52
N ARG A 307 -1.16 -22.99 -14.58
CA ARG A 307 0.29 -22.81 -14.65
C ARG A 307 0.67 -21.33 -14.54
N GLU A 308 -0.08 -20.45 -15.18
CA GLU A 308 0.13 -19.01 -15.10
C GLU A 308 -0.13 -18.45 -13.68
N LEU A 309 -1.23 -18.88 -13.03
CA LEU A 309 -1.51 -18.51 -11.64
C LEU A 309 -0.35 -18.92 -10.72
N GLU A 310 0.18 -20.13 -10.88
CA GLU A 310 1.31 -20.64 -10.10
C GLU A 310 2.60 -19.84 -10.34
N ASP A 311 2.92 -19.57 -11.60
CA ASP A 311 4.14 -18.84 -11.97
C ASP A 311 4.11 -17.39 -11.47
N TYR A 312 2.94 -16.73 -11.58
CA TYR A 312 2.75 -15.38 -11.07
C TYR A 312 2.78 -15.32 -9.53
N THR A 313 2.15 -16.31 -8.87
CA THR A 313 2.23 -16.48 -7.41
C THR A 313 3.69 -16.62 -6.96
N CYS A 314 4.48 -17.48 -7.63
CA CYS A 314 5.89 -17.68 -7.30
C CYS A 314 6.70 -16.39 -7.50
N PHE A 315 6.48 -15.66 -8.59
CA PHE A 315 7.13 -14.38 -8.83
C PHE A 315 6.87 -13.38 -7.69
N ALA A 316 5.61 -13.18 -7.32
CA ALA A 316 5.24 -12.24 -6.26
C ALA A 316 5.86 -12.66 -4.91
N LEU A 317 5.81 -13.96 -4.59
CA LEU A 317 6.41 -14.50 -3.36
C LEU A 317 7.92 -14.29 -3.31
N GLU A 318 8.62 -14.55 -4.41
CA GLU A 318 10.08 -14.38 -4.49
C GLU A 318 10.48 -12.93 -4.28
N LYS A 319 9.82 -11.99 -4.98
CA LYS A 319 10.12 -10.57 -4.82
C LYS A 319 9.84 -10.07 -3.40
N THR A 320 8.81 -10.59 -2.76
CA THR A 320 8.42 -10.19 -1.40
C THR A 320 9.33 -10.79 -0.33
N LEU A 321 9.66 -12.09 -0.43
CA LEU A 321 10.33 -12.85 0.62
C LEU A 321 11.86 -12.81 0.58
N LEU A 322 12.48 -12.42 -0.54
CA LEU A 322 13.94 -12.21 -0.60
C LEU A 322 14.40 -11.11 0.37
N GLY A 323 13.47 -10.28 0.84
CA GLY A 323 13.67 -9.30 1.89
C GLY A 323 14.46 -8.08 1.43
N PHE A 324 14.41 -7.05 2.27
CA PHE A 324 15.05 -5.78 1.99
C PHE A 324 16.09 -5.46 3.04
N PHE A 325 17.26 -4.97 2.63
CA PHE A 325 18.28 -4.43 3.53
C PHE A 325 18.20 -2.90 3.46
N PRO A 326 18.10 -2.19 4.60
CA PRO A 326 17.92 -0.74 4.62
C PRO A 326 19.25 -0.03 4.35
N LEU A 327 19.81 -0.24 3.16
CA LEU A 327 21.16 0.20 2.80
C LEU A 327 21.34 1.69 3.00
N GLU A 328 20.39 2.47 2.50
CA GLU A 328 20.41 3.93 2.52
C GLU A 328 20.36 4.44 3.97
N ALA A 329 19.61 3.77 4.85
CA ALA A 329 19.54 4.11 6.27
C ALA A 329 20.90 3.92 6.98
N TYR A 330 21.63 2.84 6.66
CA TYR A 330 22.98 2.63 7.21
C TYR A 330 23.98 3.64 6.65
N GLN A 331 23.87 3.98 5.36
CA GLN A 331 24.73 4.98 4.73
C GLN A 331 24.53 6.37 5.36
N ASP A 332 23.27 6.78 5.57
CA ASP A 332 22.94 8.05 6.21
C ASP A 332 23.34 8.08 7.69
N ALA A 333 23.27 6.93 8.38
CA ALA A 333 23.79 6.78 9.73
C ALA A 333 25.33 6.76 9.81
N GLY A 334 26.03 6.97 8.68
CA GLY A 334 27.50 7.11 8.64
C GLY A 334 28.29 5.80 8.60
N PHE A 335 27.65 4.67 8.31
CA PHE A 335 28.35 3.38 8.26
C PHE A 335 29.26 3.31 7.03
N SER A 336 30.51 2.90 7.24
CA SER A 336 31.44 2.62 6.15
C SER A 336 31.01 1.38 5.33
N PRO A 337 31.45 1.25 4.07
CA PRO A 337 31.18 0.06 3.25
C PRO A 337 31.54 -1.26 3.95
N ALA A 338 32.66 -1.28 4.69
CA ALA A 338 33.10 -2.47 5.43
C ALA A 338 32.13 -2.84 6.58
N GLN A 339 31.62 -1.84 7.31
CA GLN A 339 30.62 -2.07 8.36
C GLN A 339 29.27 -2.50 7.79
N ILE A 340 28.87 -1.96 6.63
CA ILE A 340 27.66 -2.39 5.93
C ILE A 340 27.80 -3.87 5.49
N ASP A 341 28.96 -4.27 4.99
CA ASP A 341 29.20 -5.68 4.64
C ASP A 341 29.21 -6.59 5.86
N GLU A 342 29.73 -6.12 7.00
CA GLU A 342 29.62 -6.80 8.31
C GLU A 342 28.16 -6.96 8.72
N ALA A 343 27.35 -5.89 8.63
CA ALA A 343 25.92 -5.93 8.94
C ALA A 343 25.16 -6.94 8.05
N LYS A 344 25.46 -6.97 6.75
CA LYS A 344 24.88 -7.93 5.81
C LYS A 344 25.30 -9.37 6.11
N ARG A 345 26.56 -9.60 6.50
CA ARG A 345 27.04 -10.93 6.94
C ARG A 345 26.32 -11.38 8.19
N TYR A 346 26.30 -10.55 9.24
CA TYR A 346 25.63 -10.85 10.50
C TYR A 346 24.15 -11.20 10.29
N ARG A 347 23.44 -10.43 9.46
CA ARG A 347 22.04 -10.73 9.11
C ARG A 347 21.87 -12.09 8.44
N ARG A 348 22.76 -12.48 7.52
CA ARG A 348 22.70 -13.79 6.85
C ARG A 348 22.98 -14.94 7.82
N GLU A 349 23.97 -14.77 8.69
CA GLU A 349 24.35 -15.77 9.69
C GLU A 349 23.24 -15.99 10.71
N THR A 350 22.71 -14.90 11.26
CA THR A 350 21.55 -14.90 12.17
C THR A 350 20.32 -15.56 11.53
N ALA A 351 20.13 -15.33 10.22
CA ALA A 351 19.05 -15.96 9.47
C ALA A 351 19.23 -17.46 9.29
N ALA A 352 20.46 -17.92 9.08
CA ALA A 352 20.80 -19.33 8.92
C ALA A 352 20.75 -20.11 10.24
N SER A 353 21.16 -19.49 11.35
CA SER A 353 21.12 -20.09 12.69
C SER A 353 19.72 -20.07 13.32
N ASN A 354 18.74 -19.40 12.69
CA ASN A 354 17.41 -19.13 13.25
C ASN A 354 17.48 -18.39 14.60
N ASP A 355 18.58 -17.68 14.85
CA ASP A 355 18.89 -16.97 16.09
C ASP A 355 18.46 -15.50 16.03
N TYR A 356 17.28 -15.27 15.46
CA TYR A 356 16.74 -13.92 15.38
C TYR A 356 16.34 -13.41 16.76
N ALA A 357 16.45 -12.09 16.96
CA ALA A 357 15.76 -11.42 18.05
C ALA A 357 14.28 -11.87 18.10
N PRO A 358 13.69 -12.13 19.29
CA PRO A 358 12.39 -12.80 19.41
C PRO A 358 11.29 -12.22 18.51
N PHE A 359 11.20 -10.89 18.41
CA PHE A 359 10.22 -10.20 17.54
C PHE A 359 10.34 -10.58 16.05
N ARG A 360 11.56 -10.66 15.51
CA ARG A 360 11.80 -11.05 14.11
C ARG A 360 11.41 -12.50 13.86
N LYS A 361 11.63 -13.38 14.84
CA LYS A 361 11.22 -14.80 14.78
C LYS A 361 9.70 -14.94 14.76
N TYR A 362 8.98 -14.23 15.64
CA TYR A 362 7.52 -14.24 15.67
C TYR A 362 6.94 -13.70 14.35
N PHE A 363 7.44 -12.56 13.87
CA PHE A 363 7.05 -12.00 12.58
C PHE A 363 7.23 -12.99 11.43
N LYS A 364 8.41 -13.62 11.30
CA LYS A 364 8.68 -14.58 10.21
C LYS A 364 7.71 -15.76 10.27
N ARG A 365 7.47 -16.30 11.46
CA ARG A 365 6.54 -17.41 11.67
C ARG A 365 5.11 -17.02 11.28
N ASP A 366 4.63 -15.87 11.73
CA ASP A 366 3.25 -15.45 11.52
C ASP A 366 2.98 -15.06 10.05
N LEU A 367 3.95 -14.39 9.41
CA LEU A 367 3.95 -14.12 7.97
C LEU A 367 3.87 -15.43 7.17
N HIS A 368 4.81 -16.35 7.42
CA HIS A 368 4.88 -17.62 6.71
C HIS A 368 3.61 -18.45 6.92
N GLY A 369 3.13 -18.52 8.17
CA GLY A 369 1.92 -19.26 8.52
C GLY A 369 0.68 -18.73 7.80
N SER A 370 0.46 -17.40 7.86
CA SER A 370 -0.69 -16.76 7.23
C SER A 370 -0.67 -16.93 5.71
N MET A 371 0.49 -16.70 5.09
CA MET A 371 0.71 -16.86 3.65
C MET A 371 0.47 -18.30 3.18
N VAL A 372 1.05 -19.29 3.87
CA VAL A 372 0.87 -20.71 3.54
C VAL A 372 -0.59 -21.14 3.70
N ALA A 373 -1.25 -20.69 4.77
CA ALA A 373 -2.67 -20.98 5.00
C ALA A 373 -3.56 -20.40 3.89
N ASN A 374 -3.32 -19.14 3.50
CA ASN A 374 -4.10 -18.49 2.44
C ASN A 374 -3.86 -19.15 1.06
N LEU A 375 -2.61 -19.48 0.73
CA LEU A 375 -2.27 -20.22 -0.50
C LEU A 375 -2.94 -21.60 -0.53
N ALA A 376 -2.93 -22.32 0.59
CA ALA A 376 -3.57 -23.63 0.71
C ALA A 376 -5.09 -23.52 0.52
N ARG A 377 -5.73 -22.55 1.20
CA ARG A 377 -7.17 -22.30 1.11
C ARG A 377 -7.62 -21.95 -0.32
N LEU A 378 -6.80 -21.23 -1.07
CA LEU A 378 -7.07 -20.88 -2.47
C LEU A 378 -6.72 -21.98 -3.47
N GLY A 379 -6.08 -23.09 -3.05
CA GLY A 379 -5.63 -24.14 -3.96
C GLY A 379 -4.37 -23.80 -4.77
N LEU A 380 -3.62 -22.77 -4.34
CA LEU A 380 -2.38 -22.30 -4.96
C LEU A 380 -1.12 -22.87 -4.28
N LEU A 381 -1.24 -23.59 -3.17
CA LEU A 381 -0.13 -24.34 -2.56
C LEU A 381 0.10 -25.69 -3.27
N THR A 382 0.39 -25.63 -4.57
CA THR A 382 0.52 -26.80 -5.46
C THR A 382 1.92 -27.41 -5.43
N ASP A 383 2.08 -28.58 -6.05
CA ASP A 383 3.39 -29.25 -6.18
C ASP A 383 4.44 -28.41 -6.93
N ARG A 384 4.02 -27.42 -7.73
CA ARG A 384 4.92 -26.46 -8.37
C ARG A 384 5.31 -25.30 -7.47
N VAL A 385 4.41 -24.84 -6.60
CA VAL A 385 4.64 -23.70 -5.71
C VAL A 385 5.40 -24.11 -4.44
N ARG A 386 5.09 -25.28 -3.87
CA ARG A 386 5.71 -25.79 -2.63
C ARG A 386 7.26 -25.77 -2.67
N PRO A 387 7.95 -26.30 -3.70
CA PRO A 387 9.41 -26.29 -3.74
C PRO A 387 10.02 -24.89 -3.85
N ARG A 388 9.31 -23.93 -4.46
CA ARG A 388 9.75 -22.53 -4.57
C ARG A 388 9.70 -21.85 -3.20
N LEU A 389 8.62 -22.05 -2.45
CA LEU A 389 8.49 -21.56 -1.06
C LEU A 389 9.56 -22.15 -0.13
N GLN A 390 9.83 -23.46 -0.23
CA GLN A 390 10.86 -24.10 0.59
C GLN A 390 12.26 -23.52 0.33
N LYS A 391 12.59 -23.20 -0.93
CA LYS A 391 13.86 -22.52 -1.29
C LYS A 391 13.98 -21.13 -0.67
N LEU A 392 12.86 -20.47 -0.37
CA LEU A 392 12.80 -19.18 0.33
C LEU A 392 12.83 -19.34 1.87
N GLY A 393 13.02 -20.55 2.38
CA GLY A 393 13.09 -20.83 3.82
C GLY A 393 11.73 -20.86 4.51
N VAL A 394 10.65 -21.11 3.75
CA VAL A 394 9.29 -21.28 4.29
C VAL A 394 9.05 -22.74 4.65
N THR A 395 8.72 -23.00 5.92
CA THR A 395 8.32 -24.32 6.39
C THR A 395 6.87 -24.61 5.99
N LEU A 396 6.62 -25.76 5.39
CA LEU A 396 5.31 -26.17 4.89
C LEU A 396 4.74 -27.35 5.68
N PRO A 397 3.41 -27.44 5.86
CA PRO A 397 2.78 -28.64 6.41
C PRO A 397 2.99 -29.84 5.48
N ALA A 398 3.05 -31.04 6.07
CA ALA A 398 3.07 -32.29 5.32
C ALA A 398 1.83 -32.38 4.40
N SER A 399 2.04 -32.96 3.22
CA SER A 399 1.05 -33.08 2.13
C SER A 399 -0.21 -33.80 2.54
#